data_AF-A0A2R6AZI5-F1
#
_entry.id   AF-A0A2R6AZI5-F1
#
_cell.length_a   1.000
_cell.length_b   1.000
_cell.length_c   1.000
_cell.angle_alpha   90.00
_cell.angle_beta   90.00
_cell.angle_gamma   90.00
#
_symmetry.space_group_name_H-M   'P 1'
#
loop_
_entity.id
_entity.type
_entity.pdbx_description
1 polymer ?
#
loop_
_entity_poly.entity_id
_entity_poly.type
_entity_poly.pdbx_seq_one_letter_code
_entity_poly.pdbx_strand_id
1 'polypeptide(L)' 'ADPKPIVERLRNSVLVKLKGQPVIRCMVGSEDMNADDLAENILDLVNYTTQKVKGGRAALDHALVKLTMSKPVKIEFR' A
#
# COMPACT_ATOMS: atom_id res chain seq x y z
N ALA A 1 18.91 10.49 22.27
CA ALA A 1 17.60 10.50 21.58
C ALA A 1 16.79 9.32 22.09
N ASP A 2 15.56 9.54 22.57
CA ASP A 2 14.69 8.45 23.03
C ASP A 2 14.31 7.56 21.82
N PRO A 3 14.58 6.25 21.84
CA PRO A 3 14.27 5.35 20.73
C PRO A 3 12.77 5.01 20.63
N LYS A 4 11.97 5.20 21.69
CA LYS A 4 10.55 4.82 21.74
C LYS A 4 9.71 5.34 20.55
N PRO A 5 9.72 6.63 20.19
CA PRO A 5 8.91 7.14 19.09
C PRO A 5 9.28 6.55 17.72
N ILE A 6 10.56 6.21 17.52
CA ILE A 6 11.02 5.61 16.26
C ILE A 6 10.48 4.17 16.14
N VAL A 7 10.48 3.43 17.25
CA VAL A 7 9.99 2.05 17.29
C VAL A 7 8.49 1.98 17.02
N GLU A 8 7.70 2.88 17.62
CA GLU A 8 6.25 2.93 17.40
C GLU A 8 5.91 3.22 15.94
N ARG A 9 6.60 4.17 15.32
CA ARG A 9 6.41 4.48 13.90
C ARG A 9 6.73 3.28 13.00
N LEU A 10 7.81 2.55 13.30
CA LEU A 10 8.22 1.38 12.51
C LEU A 10 7.25 0.20 12.65
N ARG A 11 6.57 0.05 13.80
CA ARG A 11 5.56 -1.00 13.99
C ARG A 11 4.36 -0.85 13.07
N ASN A 12 3.96 0.39 12.79
CA ASN A 12 2.82 0.69 11.93
C ASN A 12 3.21 0.87 10.45
N SER A 13 4.50 0.72 10.11
CA SER A 13 4.99 0.95 8.76
C SER A 13 5.03 -0.33 7.94
N VAL A 14 4.67 -0.22 6.66
CA VAL A 14 4.78 -1.33 5.69
C VAL A 14 5.98 -1.09 4.77
N LEU A 15 6.67 -2.16 4.40
CA LEU A 15 7.84 -2.09 3.53
C LEU A 15 7.44 -2.24 2.05
N VAL A 16 7.62 -1.18 1.27
CA VAL A 16 7.41 -1.17 -0.18
C VAL A 16 8.76 -1.30 -0.91
N LYS A 17 8.91 -2.35 -1.74
CA LYS A 17 10.13 -2.61 -2.52
C LYS A 17 9.80 -3.01 -3.96
N LEU A 18 10.56 -2.46 -4.91
CA LEU A 18 10.58 -2.89 -6.31
C LEU A 18 11.74 -3.89 -6.48
N LYS A 19 11.44 -5.15 -6.80
CA LYS A 19 12.45 -6.19 -7.04
C LYS A 19 12.64 -6.43 -8.55
N GLY A 20 13.20 -5.44 -9.25
CA GLY A 20 13.54 -5.52 -10.69
C GLY A 20 12.34 -5.57 -11.66
N GLN A 21 11.13 -5.86 -11.17
CA GLN A 21 9.87 -5.76 -11.91
C GLN A 21 9.12 -4.50 -11.49
N PRO A 22 8.38 -3.84 -12.40
CA PRO A 22 7.58 -2.64 -12.10
C PRO A 22 6.28 -3.00 -11.34
N VAL A 23 6.37 -3.87 -10.34
CA VAL A 23 5.23 -4.34 -9.55
C VAL A 23 5.53 -4.14 -8.07
N ILE A 24 4.60 -3.51 -7.37
CA ILE A 24 4.62 -3.32 -5.93
C ILE A 24 3.59 -4.27 -5.31
N ARG A 25 4.00 -4.96 -4.25
CA ARG A 25 3.13 -5.83 -3.44
C ARG A 25 3.30 -5.45 -1.98
N CYS A 26 2.19 -5.20 -1.31
CA CYS A 26 2.15 -4.72 0.06
C CYS A 26 0.93 -5.30 0.78
N MET A 27 1.04 -5.44 2.10
CA MET A 27 -0.08 -5.75 2.99
C MET A 27 -0.68 -4.43 3.48
N VAL A 28 -2.01 -4.28 3.37
CA VAL A 28 -2.72 -3.05 3.76
C VAL A 28 -3.53 -3.20 5.05
N GLY A 29 -3.76 -4.43 5.51
CA GLY A 29 -4.51 -4.72 6.74
C GLY A 29 -4.82 -6.22 6.92
N SER A 30 -5.60 -6.52 7.95
CA SER A 30 -6.22 -7.84 8.21
C SER A 30 -7.72 -7.80 7.85
N GLU A 31 -8.35 -8.97 7.77
CA GLU A 31 -9.80 -9.11 7.55
C GLU A 31 -10.64 -8.59 8.73
N ASP A 32 -10.04 -8.48 9.91
CA ASP A 32 -10.72 -8.04 11.14
C ASP A 32 -10.85 -6.50 11.26
N MET A 33 -10.23 -5.74 10.35
CA MET A 33 -10.26 -4.28 10.35
C MET A 33 -11.48 -3.75 9.58
N ASN A 34 -11.92 -2.54 9.92
CA ASN A 34 -13.04 -1.92 9.21
C ASN A 34 -12.66 -1.59 7.75
N ALA A 35 -13.66 -1.63 6.86
CA ALA A 35 -13.47 -1.35 5.44
C ALA A 35 -13.01 0.09 5.17
N ASP A 36 -13.47 1.05 5.98
CA ASP A 36 -13.09 2.46 5.86
C ASP A 36 -11.59 2.66 6.15
N ASP A 37 -11.09 2.06 7.24
CA ASP A 37 -9.68 2.11 7.61
C ASP A 37 -8.79 1.45 6.54
N LEU A 38 -9.26 0.35 5.94
CA LEU A 38 -8.57 -0.29 4.83
C LEU A 38 -8.50 0.62 3.60
N ALA A 39 -9.57 1.35 3.30
CA ALA A 39 -9.61 2.28 2.17
C ALA A 39 -8.61 3.44 2.37
N GLU A 40 -8.52 3.98 3.58
CA GLU A 40 -7.53 5.00 3.94
C GLU A 40 -6.09 4.48 3.76
N ASN A 41 -5.79 3.28 4.27
CA ASN A 41 -4.47 2.67 4.11
C ASN A 41 -4.10 2.46 2.63
N ILE A 42 -5.06 2.07 1.79
CA ILE A 42 -4.84 1.91 0.35
C ILE A 42 -4.57 3.27 -0.31
N LEU A 43 -5.33 4.30 0.05
CA LEU A 43 -5.15 5.65 -0.49
C LEU A 43 -3.77 6.21 -0.13
N ASP A 44 -3.33 6.02 1.11
CA ASP A 44 -2.01 6.43 1.59
C ASP A 44 -0.88 5.73 0.81
N LEU A 45 -1.03 4.43 0.55
CA LEU A 45 -0.07 3.67 -0.23
C LEU A 45 0.02 4.17 -1.69
N VAL A 46 -1.11 4.49 -2.30
CA VAL A 46 -1.17 5.02 -3.66
C VAL A 46 -0.55 6.41 -3.73
N ASN A 47 -0.82 7.26 -2.74
CA ASN A 47 -0.22 8.59 -2.63
C ASN A 47 1.31 8.51 -2.46
N TYR A 48 1.79 7.66 -1.56
CA TYR A 48 3.22 7.43 -1.35
C TYR A 48 3.92 6.92 -2.61
N THR A 49 3.28 5.98 -3.31
CA THR A 49 3.83 5.40 -4.55
C THR A 49 3.87 6.45 -5.66
N THR A 50 2.81 7.25 -5.81
CA THR A 50 2.72 8.33 -6.80
C THR A 50 3.82 9.38 -6.61
N GLN A 51 4.15 9.71 -5.36
CA GLN A 51 5.21 10.67 -5.04
C GLN A 51 6.62 10.12 -5.33
N LYS A 52 6.82 8.81 -5.22
CA LYS A 52 8.13 8.16 -5.41
C LYS A 52 8.45 7.81 -6.86
N VAL A 53 7.44 7.56 -7.70
CA VAL A 53 7.63 7.14 -9.09
C VAL A 53 7.71 8.36 -10.02
N LYS A 54 8.69 8.36 -10.95
CA LYS A 54 8.97 9.45 -11.90
C LYS A 54 7.90 9.66 -13.00
N GLY A 55 6.66 9.25 -12.78
CA GLY A 55 5.54 9.39 -13.73
C GLY A 55 4.20 9.74 -13.07
N GLY A 56 4.18 10.00 -11.75
CA GLY A 56 2.96 10.34 -11.03
C GLY A 56 1.85 9.30 -11.17
N ARG A 57 0.59 9.75 -11.24
CA ARG A 57 -0.59 8.87 -11.33
C ARG A 57 -0.63 8.04 -12.62
N ALA A 58 0.00 8.53 -13.69
CA ALA A 58 0.03 7.86 -14.99
C ALA A 58 0.94 6.62 -15.02
N ALA A 59 1.79 6.43 -14.00
CA ALA A 59 2.66 5.26 -13.90
C ALA A 59 1.98 4.03 -13.25
N LEU A 60 0.74 4.17 -12.79
CA LEU A 60 -0.03 3.09 -12.18
C LEU A 60 -1.05 2.55 -13.19
N ASP A 61 -0.73 1.44 -13.85
CA ASP A 61 -1.64 0.83 -14.83
C ASP A 61 -2.86 0.19 -14.14
N HIS A 62 -2.62 -0.69 -13.17
CA HIS A 62 -3.66 -1.47 -12.52
C HIS A 62 -3.37 -1.63 -11.03
N ALA A 63 -4.40 -1.42 -10.18
CA ALA A 63 -4.38 -1.87 -8.80
C ALA A 63 -5.26 -3.11 -8.62
N LEU A 64 -4.72 -4.08 -7.88
CA LEU A 64 -5.39 -5.32 -7.55
C LEU A 64 -5.38 -5.46 -6.03
N VAL A 65 -6.56 -5.62 -5.44
CA VAL A 65 -6.69 -5.96 -4.02
C VAL A 65 -7.21 -7.38 -3.92
N LYS A 66 -6.57 -8.17 -3.07
CA LYS A 66 -6.96 -9.55 -2.82
C LYS A 66 -6.78 -9.86 -1.34
N LEU A 67 -7.59 -10.81 -0.86
CA LEU A 67 -7.33 -11.52 0.38
C LEU A 67 -6.29 -12.63 0.15
N THR A 68 -5.87 -13.29 1.23
CA THR A 68 -4.83 -14.32 1.19
C THR A 68 -5.14 -15.43 0.17
N MET A 69 -6.40 -15.86 0.10
CA MET A 69 -6.85 -16.98 -0.73
C MET A 69 -7.87 -16.60 -1.82
N SER A 70 -8.42 -15.39 -1.78
CA SER A 70 -9.48 -14.96 -2.68
C SER A 70 -8.96 -14.51 -4.04
N LYS A 71 -9.84 -14.52 -5.04
CA LYS A 71 -9.53 -13.96 -6.36
C LYS A 71 -9.30 -12.44 -6.24
N PRO A 72 -8.32 -11.89 -7.00
CA PRO A 72 -8.06 -10.46 -6.97
C PRO A 72 -9.20 -9.67 -7.61
N VAL A 73 -9.57 -8.57 -6.97
CA VAL A 73 -10.51 -7.58 -7.48
C VAL A 73 -9.71 -6.40 -8.01
N LYS A 74 -10.01 -5.99 -9.25
CA LYS A 74 -9.38 -4.82 -9.87
C LYS A 74 -10.05 -3.56 -9.36
N ILE A 75 -9.23 -2.60 -8.94
CA ILE A 75 -9.66 -1.26 -8.59
C ILE A 75 -9.28 -0.36 -9.76
N GLU A 76 -10.25 0.39 -10.27
CA GLU A 76 -10.01 1.43 -11.27
C GLU A 76 -9.77 2.75 -10.56
N PHE A 77 -8.63 3.38 -10.83
CA PHE A 77 -8.38 4.76 -10.43
C PHE A 77 -9.06 5.65 -11.46
N ARG A 78 -10.24 6.17 -11.16
CA ARG A 78 -10.89 7.21 -11.96
C ARG A 78 -10.69 8.58 -11.31
#